data_AF-A0A9D5ZTD0-F1
#
_entry.id   AF-A0A9D5ZTD0-F1
#
_cell.length_a   1.000
_cell.length_b   1.000
_cell.length_c   1.000
_cell.angle_alpha   90.00
_cell.angle_beta   90.00
_cell.angle_gamma   90.00
#
_symmetry.space_group_name_H-M   'P 1'
#
loop_
_entity.id
_entity.type
_entity.pdbx_description
1 polymer ?
#
loop_
_entity_poly.entity_id
_entity_poly.type
_entity_poly.pdbx_seq_one_letter_code
_entity_poly.pdbx_strand_id
1 'polypeptide(L)'
;MENEIFEDYPWVIFMLKDELYGISAKYVITMIGMPKIVAAPNQPEWIRGLITLRGSVIPLVDCRKRLQLPSYKEEIDELVDTMLKREQDHKNWINELENSVKENREFKLTTNPHMCAFGKWYDSYTTQNPSVERFLKKFDVPHKKIHNIAVHVKEAVHANNVEEATRLISATRHGELSYMIELFAGFRALITDLINNEISLVIEANGKKVALSVDSIVSVEKLKEGSITKMPNNQESENKMAGMIGTMKGTGKFVILLETNELLDNEVVLESLVA
;
A
#
# COMPACT_ATOMS: atom_id res chain seq x y z
N MET A 1 -16.79 40.35 -13.54
CA MET A 1 -15.85 40.02 -12.44
C MET A 1 -15.93 38.53 -12.23
N GLU A 2 -15.27 37.75 -13.10
CA GLU A 2 -15.42 36.28 -13.10
C GLU A 2 -14.21 35.56 -13.73
N ASN A 3 -13.03 36.17 -13.63
CA ASN A 3 -11.76 35.57 -14.04
C ASN A 3 -10.72 35.91 -12.97
N GLU A 4 -10.88 35.37 -11.76
CA GLU A 4 -9.70 35.07 -10.96
C GLU A 4 -9.05 33.86 -11.63
N ILE A 5 -8.10 34.19 -12.49
CA ILE A 5 -7.20 33.31 -13.19
C ILE A 5 -6.72 32.26 -12.17
N PHE A 6 -7.09 30.99 -12.36
CA PHE A 6 -6.27 29.90 -11.85
C PHE A 6 -4.87 30.20 -12.37
N GLU A 7 -4.01 30.78 -11.53
CA GLU A 7 -2.63 31.05 -11.93
C GLU A 7 -2.07 29.75 -12.50
N ASP A 8 -1.44 29.83 -13.67
CA ASP A 8 -1.03 28.71 -14.52
C ASP A 8 0.17 27.94 -13.94
N TYR A 9 0.10 27.62 -12.64
CA TYR A 9 1.05 26.81 -11.93
C TYR A 9 0.81 25.33 -12.28
N PRO A 10 1.91 24.57 -12.46
CA PRO A 10 1.82 23.11 -12.48
C PRO A 10 1.22 22.57 -11.18
N TRP A 11 0.76 21.33 -11.24
CA TRP A 11 0.32 20.56 -10.09
C TRP A 11 1.35 19.48 -9.80
N VAL A 12 1.71 19.34 -8.52
CA VAL A 12 2.44 18.16 -8.05
C VAL A 12 1.42 17.07 -7.83
N ILE A 13 1.48 16.04 -8.68
CA ILE A 13 0.59 14.88 -8.64
C ILE A 13 1.27 13.78 -7.85
N PHE A 14 0.55 13.23 -6.89
CA PHE A 14 1.04 12.20 -5.99
C PHE A 14 -0.05 11.16 -5.68
N MET A 15 0.38 10.02 -5.16
CA MET A 15 -0.52 8.93 -4.77
C MET A 15 -0.84 9.00 -3.28
N LEU A 16 -2.11 8.76 -2.96
CA LEU A 16 -2.55 8.35 -1.62
C LEU A 16 -3.57 7.22 -1.80
N LYS A 17 -3.29 6.05 -1.22
CA LYS A 17 -4.21 4.89 -1.18
C LYS A 17 -4.87 4.60 -2.54
N ASP A 18 -4.04 4.32 -3.54
CA ASP A 18 -4.42 4.03 -4.94
C ASP A 18 -5.11 5.14 -5.74
N GLU A 19 -5.34 6.31 -5.14
CA GLU A 19 -5.91 7.47 -5.79
C GLU A 19 -4.86 8.55 -6.07
N LEU A 20 -5.11 9.33 -7.13
CA LEU A 20 -4.25 10.45 -7.51
C LEU A 20 -4.75 11.73 -6.87
N TYR A 21 -3.86 12.40 -6.16
CA TYR A 21 -4.07 13.69 -5.55
C TYR A 21 -3.13 14.74 -6.15
N GLY A 22 -3.54 16.00 -6.08
CA GLY A 22 -2.79 17.12 -6.62
C GLY A 22 -2.75 18.30 -5.65
N ILE A 23 -1.57 18.90 -5.49
CA ILE A 23 -1.40 20.21 -4.86
C ILE A 23 -0.78 21.15 -5.88
N SER A 24 -1.26 22.40 -5.90
CA SER A 24 -0.67 23.43 -6.77
C SER A 24 0.80 23.64 -6.40
N ALA A 25 1.67 23.59 -7.40
CA ALA A 25 3.11 23.79 -7.22
C ALA A 25 3.43 25.19 -6.67
N LYS A 26 2.48 26.14 -6.75
CA LYS A 26 2.56 27.45 -6.09
C LYS A 26 2.94 27.35 -4.61
N TYR A 27 2.39 26.35 -3.91
CA TYR A 27 2.59 26.19 -2.46
C TYR A 27 3.75 25.25 -2.13
N VAL A 28 4.36 24.59 -3.12
CA VAL A 28 5.39 23.57 -2.88
C VAL A 28 6.77 24.22 -2.79
N ILE A 29 7.44 24.05 -1.65
CA ILE A 29 8.82 24.50 -1.45
C ILE A 29 9.79 23.45 -2.00
N THR A 30 9.64 22.21 -1.56
CA THR A 30 10.57 21.12 -1.87
C THR A 30 9.94 19.76 -1.60
N MET A 31 10.50 18.72 -2.22
CA MET A 31 10.20 17.32 -1.95
C MET A 31 11.45 16.70 -1.33
N ILE A 32 11.30 16.05 -0.19
CA ILE A 32 12.39 15.38 0.52
C ILE A 32 12.01 13.94 0.81
N GLY A 33 12.99 13.04 0.92
CA GLY A 33 12.73 11.74 1.52
C GLY A 33 12.34 11.90 2.99
N MET A 34 11.62 10.92 3.54
CA MET A 34 11.13 10.93 4.92
C MET A 34 12.25 11.25 5.91
N PRO A 35 12.23 12.42 6.56
CA PRO A 35 13.25 12.79 7.53
C PRO A 35 13.03 12.09 8.87
N LYS A 36 14.00 12.20 9.77
CA LYS A 36 13.82 11.75 11.15
C LYS A 36 12.69 12.54 11.82
N ILE A 37 11.69 11.83 12.33
CA ILE A 37 10.53 12.39 13.01
C ILE A 37 10.81 12.43 14.52
N VAL A 38 10.53 13.57 15.14
CA VAL A 38 10.51 13.75 16.60
C VAL A 38 9.05 13.81 17.03
N ALA A 39 8.63 12.91 17.92
CA ALA A 39 7.26 12.91 18.42
C ALA A 39 6.95 14.22 19.15
N ALA A 40 5.78 14.80 18.90
CA ALA A 40 5.24 15.89 19.69
C ALA A 40 4.27 15.36 20.75
N PRO A 41 4.22 15.95 21.96
CA PRO A 41 3.24 15.61 22.96
C PRO A 41 1.81 15.93 22.46
N ASN A 42 0.82 15.15 22.91
CA ASN A 42 -0.62 15.38 22.68
C ASN A 42 -1.05 15.63 21.21
N GLN A 43 -0.27 15.14 20.25
CA GLN A 43 -0.56 15.34 18.83
C GLN A 43 -1.76 14.49 18.36
N PRO A 44 -2.66 15.04 17.52
CA PRO A 44 -3.67 14.28 16.80
C PRO A 44 -3.06 13.18 15.93
N GLU A 45 -3.82 12.12 15.63
CA GLU A 45 -3.33 10.98 14.83
C GLU A 45 -2.81 11.36 13.43
N TRP A 46 -3.32 12.44 12.85
CA TRP A 46 -2.89 12.93 11.53
C TRP A 46 -1.61 13.78 11.59
N ILE A 47 -1.05 14.03 12.78
CA ILE A 47 0.28 14.60 12.96
C ILE A 47 1.22 13.47 13.35
N ARG A 48 2.23 13.20 12.53
CA ARG A 48 3.28 12.20 12.85
C ARG A 48 4.29 12.73 13.85
N GLY A 49 4.51 14.05 13.86
CA GLY A 49 5.42 14.74 14.75
C GLY A 49 6.05 15.95 14.10
N LEU A 50 7.26 16.27 14.54
CA LEU A 50 8.05 17.40 14.09
C LEU A 50 9.26 16.91 13.29
N ILE A 51 9.63 17.69 12.28
CA ILE A 51 10.82 17.44 11.47
C ILE A 51 11.66 18.72 11.40
N THR A 52 12.96 18.57 11.16
CA THR A 52 13.86 19.72 10.96
C THR A 52 14.18 19.87 9.48
N LEU A 53 13.85 21.04 8.93
CA LEU A 53 14.17 21.43 7.56
C LEU A 53 15.02 22.70 7.58
N ARG A 54 16.30 22.60 7.19
CA ARG A 54 17.25 23.74 7.13
C ARG A 54 17.26 24.56 8.44
N GLY A 55 17.26 23.88 9.58
CA GLY A 55 17.26 24.50 10.92
C GLY A 55 15.89 25.01 11.40
N SER A 56 14.85 24.96 10.56
CA SER A 56 13.47 25.26 10.97
C SER A 56 12.75 23.98 11.39
N VAL A 57 12.04 24.03 12.52
CA VAL A 57 11.18 22.93 12.97
C VAL A 57 9.79 23.14 12.38
N ILE A 58 9.29 22.14 11.67
CA ILE A 58 7.96 22.17 11.03
C ILE A 58 7.20 20.87 11.34
N PRO A 59 5.86 20.91 11.43
CA PRO A 59 5.08 19.70 11.63
C PRO A 59 5.06 18.83 10.38
N LEU A 60 5.04 17.51 10.60
CA LEU A 60 4.81 16.49 9.59
C LEU A 60 3.40 15.93 9.76
N VAL A 61 2.56 16.21 8.76
CA VAL A 61 1.19 15.72 8.66
C VAL A 61 1.18 14.43 7.85
N ASP A 62 0.51 13.40 8.37
CA ASP A 62 0.13 12.23 7.58
C ASP A 62 -1.07 12.61 6.70
N CYS A 63 -0.83 12.72 5.39
CA CYS A 63 -1.87 13.21 4.47
C CYS A 63 -3.05 12.23 4.38
N ARG A 64 -2.78 10.92 4.47
CA ARG A 64 -3.84 9.90 4.47
C ARG A 64 -4.71 10.01 5.72
N LYS A 65 -4.13 10.06 6.92
CA LYS A 65 -4.88 10.24 8.17
C LYS A 65 -5.64 11.56 8.19
N ARG A 66 -5.04 12.62 7.65
CA ARG A 66 -5.72 13.92 7.53
C ARG A 66 -6.98 13.80 6.65
N LEU A 67 -6.93 12.99 5.60
CA LEU A 67 -8.07 12.65 4.75
C LEU A 67 -8.95 11.50 5.28
N GLN A 68 -8.78 11.08 6.54
CA GLN A 68 -9.51 9.98 7.18
C GLN A 68 -9.30 8.61 6.51
N LEU A 69 -8.15 8.41 5.88
CA LEU A 69 -7.71 7.15 5.32
C LEU A 69 -6.75 6.43 6.30
N PRO A 70 -6.64 5.09 6.23
CA PRO A 70 -5.58 4.36 6.92
C PRO A 70 -4.21 4.91 6.50
N SER A 71 -3.33 5.13 7.46
CA SER A 71 -1.95 5.55 7.19
C SER A 71 -1.25 4.52 6.32
N TYR A 72 -0.21 4.95 5.59
CA TYR A 72 0.55 4.04 4.74
C TYR A 72 1.23 2.94 5.56
N LYS A 73 1.67 3.27 6.78
CA LYS A 73 2.23 2.29 7.72
C LYS A 73 1.21 1.23 8.13
N GLU A 74 -0.01 1.62 8.52
CA GLU A 74 -1.06 0.67 8.92
C GLU A 74 -1.41 -0.30 7.79
N GLU A 75 -1.52 0.20 6.55
CA GLU A 75 -1.79 -0.64 5.37
C GLU A 75 -0.69 -1.69 5.16
N ILE A 76 0.58 -1.28 5.25
CA ILE A 76 1.70 -2.19 5.05
C ILE A 76 1.84 -3.17 6.22
N ASP A 77 1.63 -2.73 7.46
CA ASP A 77 1.66 -3.60 8.64
C ASP A 77 0.57 -4.71 8.51
N GLU A 78 -0.65 -4.35 8.07
CA GLU A 78 -1.73 -5.31 7.80
C GLU A 78 -1.37 -6.30 6.65
N LEU A 79 -0.72 -5.79 5.60
CA LEU A 79 -0.26 -6.63 4.50
C LEU A 79 0.84 -7.61 4.96
N VAL A 80 1.80 -7.16 5.76
CA VAL A 80 2.85 -8.00 6.35
C VAL A 80 2.23 -9.13 7.20
N ASP A 81 1.28 -8.79 8.05
CA ASP A 81 0.55 -9.76 8.89
C ASP A 81 -0.22 -10.77 8.04
N THR A 82 -0.85 -10.32 6.96
CA THR A 82 -1.51 -11.19 5.99
C THR A 82 -0.52 -12.16 5.37
N MET A 83 0.65 -11.68 4.94
CA MET A 83 1.69 -12.53 4.34
C MET A 83 2.26 -13.54 5.32
N LEU A 84 2.44 -13.18 6.61
CA LEU A 84 2.80 -14.12 7.67
C LEU A 84 1.76 -15.25 7.82
N LYS A 85 0.47 -14.90 7.85
CA LYS A 85 -0.61 -15.88 7.94
C LYS A 85 -0.63 -16.80 6.71
N ARG A 86 -0.51 -16.25 5.50
CA ARG A 86 -0.50 -17.03 4.25
C ARG A 86 0.71 -17.95 4.15
N GLU A 87 1.89 -17.53 4.61
CA GLU A 87 3.05 -18.41 4.73
C GLU A 87 2.75 -19.63 5.65
N GLN A 88 2.16 -19.36 6.82
CA GLN A 88 1.81 -20.41 7.78
C GLN A 88 0.72 -21.35 7.24
N ASP A 89 -0.27 -20.83 6.51
CA ASP A 89 -1.32 -21.64 5.89
C ASP A 89 -0.74 -22.71 4.94
N HIS A 90 0.29 -22.37 4.15
CA HIS A 90 0.94 -23.33 3.26
C HIS A 90 1.78 -24.38 4.01
N LYS A 91 2.46 -23.98 5.10
CA LYS A 91 3.14 -24.95 5.98
C LYS A 91 2.15 -25.94 6.57
N ASN A 92 1.02 -25.43 7.06
CA ASN A 92 -0.06 -26.25 7.62
C ASN A 92 -0.67 -27.16 6.55
N TRP A 93 -0.83 -26.67 5.32
CA TRP A 93 -1.37 -27.47 4.20
C TRP A 93 -0.49 -28.70 3.90
N ILE A 94 0.83 -28.53 3.82
CA ILE A 94 1.76 -29.66 3.59
C ILE A 94 1.79 -30.60 4.80
N ASN A 95 1.76 -30.08 6.03
CA ASN A 95 1.68 -30.91 7.24
C ASN A 95 0.39 -31.76 7.25
N GLU A 96 -0.74 -31.17 6.87
CA GLU A 96 -2.02 -31.86 6.80
C GLU A 96 -2.04 -32.93 5.70
N LEU A 97 -1.40 -32.67 4.56
CA LEU A 97 -1.24 -33.66 3.49
C LEU A 97 -0.41 -34.85 4.00
N GLU A 98 0.70 -34.59 4.69
CA GLU A 98 1.54 -35.63 5.30
C GLU A 98 0.77 -36.46 6.34
N ASN A 99 0.02 -35.81 7.23
CA ASN A 99 -0.78 -36.49 8.25
C ASN A 99 -1.87 -37.35 7.61
N SER A 100 -2.51 -36.88 6.53
CA SER A 100 -3.53 -37.65 5.81
C SER A 100 -3.00 -38.98 5.26
N VAL A 101 -1.75 -38.99 4.77
CA VAL A 101 -1.07 -40.20 4.30
C VAL A 101 -0.72 -41.13 5.46
N LYS A 102 -0.12 -40.58 6.54
CA LYS A 102 0.27 -41.36 7.72
C LYS A 102 -0.91 -42.03 8.43
N GLU A 103 -2.03 -41.33 8.51
CA GLU A 103 -3.25 -41.79 9.18
C GLU A 103 -4.16 -42.60 8.24
N ASN A 104 -3.78 -42.75 6.97
CA ASN A 104 -4.58 -43.39 5.93
C ASN A 104 -6.01 -42.85 5.85
N ARG A 105 -6.15 -41.52 5.77
CA ARG A 105 -7.42 -40.82 5.69
C ARG A 105 -7.47 -39.89 4.49
N GLU A 106 -8.69 -39.48 4.13
CA GLU A 106 -8.88 -38.47 3.08
C GLU A 106 -8.23 -37.13 3.47
N PHE A 107 -7.58 -36.50 2.48
CA PHE A 107 -7.07 -35.14 2.58
C PHE A 107 -8.23 -34.14 2.45
N LYS A 108 -8.37 -33.24 3.44
CA LYS A 108 -9.58 -32.42 3.60
C LYS A 108 -9.47 -31.00 3.05
N LEU A 109 -8.26 -30.52 2.73
CA LEU A 109 -8.05 -29.15 2.28
C LEU A 109 -8.21 -29.04 0.77
N THR A 110 -8.49 -27.83 0.29
CA THR A 110 -8.57 -27.55 -1.15
C THR A 110 -7.24 -27.83 -1.85
N THR A 111 -7.33 -28.53 -2.99
CA THR A 111 -6.21 -28.74 -3.92
C THR A 111 -6.20 -27.72 -5.06
N ASN A 112 -7.24 -26.88 -5.17
CA ASN A 112 -7.24 -25.77 -6.12
C ASN A 112 -6.48 -24.57 -5.51
N PRO A 113 -5.38 -24.10 -6.14
CA PRO A 113 -4.59 -22.98 -5.63
C PRO A 113 -5.41 -21.69 -5.52
N HIS A 114 -6.35 -21.42 -6.44
CA HIS A 114 -7.17 -20.21 -6.44
C HIS A 114 -8.26 -20.20 -5.35
N MET A 115 -8.53 -21.36 -4.74
CA MET A 115 -9.54 -21.49 -3.69
C MET A 115 -8.94 -21.39 -2.27
N CYS A 116 -7.61 -21.40 -2.15
CA CYS A 116 -6.95 -21.18 -0.87
C CYS A 116 -6.97 -19.68 -0.50
N ALA A 117 -6.76 -19.36 0.78
CA ALA A 117 -6.84 -17.97 1.25
C ALA A 117 -5.78 -17.06 0.60
N PHE A 118 -4.61 -17.60 0.25
CA PHE A 118 -3.59 -16.87 -0.51
C PHE A 118 -3.98 -16.69 -1.97
N GLY A 119 -4.47 -17.74 -2.64
CA GLY A 119 -4.88 -17.66 -4.04
C GLY A 119 -6.00 -16.64 -4.27
N LYS A 120 -7.03 -16.65 -3.43
CA LYS A 120 -8.10 -15.65 -3.49
C LYS A 120 -7.58 -14.22 -3.35
N TRP A 121 -6.67 -14.00 -2.40
CA TRP A 121 -6.03 -12.71 -2.21
C TRP A 121 -5.18 -12.34 -3.44
N TYR A 122 -4.32 -13.25 -3.89
CA TYR A 122 -3.41 -13.08 -5.03
C TYR A 122 -4.15 -12.72 -6.32
N ASP A 123 -5.29 -13.37 -6.58
CA ASP A 123 -6.11 -13.11 -7.76
C ASP A 123 -6.81 -11.74 -7.72
N SER A 124 -7.05 -11.21 -6.52
CA SER A 124 -7.76 -9.93 -6.30
C SER A 124 -6.83 -8.73 -6.07
N TYR A 125 -5.59 -8.98 -5.64
CA TYR A 125 -4.66 -7.93 -5.24
C TYR A 125 -4.12 -7.18 -6.45
N THR A 126 -4.12 -5.85 -6.37
CA THR A 126 -3.55 -4.98 -7.38
C THR A 126 -2.53 -4.04 -6.75
N THR A 127 -1.58 -3.58 -7.55
CA THR A 127 -0.59 -2.59 -7.11
C THR A 127 -0.15 -1.75 -8.29
N GLN A 128 0.11 -0.47 -8.05
CA GLN A 128 0.71 0.41 -9.05
C GLN A 128 2.25 0.40 -9.01
N ASN A 129 2.86 -0.33 -8.06
CA ASN A 129 4.31 -0.41 -7.92
C ASN A 129 4.88 -1.56 -8.76
N PRO A 130 5.67 -1.28 -9.82
CA PRO A 130 6.19 -2.31 -10.72
C PRO A 130 7.10 -3.33 -10.04
N SER A 131 7.83 -2.92 -8.99
CA SER A 131 8.70 -3.81 -8.23
C SER A 131 7.88 -4.82 -7.42
N VAL A 132 6.78 -4.37 -6.82
CA VAL A 132 5.82 -5.23 -6.10
C VAL A 132 5.15 -6.19 -7.07
N GLU A 133 4.63 -5.69 -8.19
CA GLU A 133 3.98 -6.53 -9.22
C GLU A 133 4.93 -7.62 -9.75
N ARG A 134 6.16 -7.23 -10.10
CA ARG A 134 7.17 -8.18 -10.58
C ARG A 134 7.55 -9.22 -9.52
N PHE A 135 7.58 -8.84 -8.25
CA PHE A 135 7.87 -9.78 -7.17
C PHE A 135 6.72 -10.78 -7.00
N LEU A 136 5.47 -10.30 -7.00
CA LEU A 136 4.29 -11.15 -6.82
C LEU A 136 4.19 -12.27 -7.87
N LYS A 137 4.54 -11.98 -9.12
CA LYS A 137 4.55 -13.00 -10.20
C LYS A 137 5.44 -14.23 -9.89
N LYS A 138 6.41 -14.10 -8.98
CA LYS A 138 7.28 -15.22 -8.58
C LYS A 138 6.54 -16.30 -7.77
N PHE A 139 5.42 -15.96 -7.12
CA PHE A 139 4.63 -16.90 -6.32
C PHE A 139 3.84 -17.89 -7.18
N ASP A 140 3.49 -17.54 -8.43
CA ASP A 140 2.57 -18.32 -9.25
C ASP A 140 3.01 -19.78 -9.45
N VAL A 141 4.26 -19.97 -9.87
CA VAL A 141 4.82 -21.30 -10.15
C VAL A 141 4.89 -22.19 -8.90
N PRO A 142 5.56 -21.79 -7.80
CA PRO A 142 5.62 -22.62 -6.60
C PRO A 142 4.24 -22.87 -5.98
N HIS A 143 3.34 -21.87 -5.99
CA HIS A 143 1.97 -22.02 -5.47
C HIS A 143 1.19 -23.13 -6.20
N LYS A 144 1.18 -23.10 -7.55
CA LYS A 144 0.53 -24.13 -8.37
C LYS A 144 1.13 -25.52 -8.12
N LYS A 145 2.46 -25.61 -8.04
CA LYS A 145 3.15 -26.89 -7.79
C LYS A 145 2.82 -27.49 -6.42
N ILE A 146 2.82 -26.66 -5.37
CA ILE A 146 2.46 -27.09 -4.00
C ILE A 146 1.05 -27.70 -4.01
N HIS A 147 0.09 -27.02 -4.63
CA HIS A 147 -1.29 -27.52 -4.64
C HIS A 147 -1.49 -28.76 -5.55
N ASN A 148 -0.76 -28.84 -6.66
CA ASN A 148 -0.85 -29.97 -7.59
C ASN A 148 -0.31 -31.29 -6.99
N ILE A 149 0.60 -31.23 -6.00
CA ILE A 149 1.20 -32.45 -5.44
C ILE A 149 0.16 -33.38 -4.79
N ALA A 150 -0.95 -32.84 -4.29
CA ALA A 150 -2.01 -33.63 -3.67
C ALA A 150 -2.65 -34.63 -4.66
N VAL A 151 -2.66 -34.31 -5.96
CA VAL A 151 -3.16 -35.23 -7.01
C VAL A 151 -2.25 -36.46 -7.09
N HIS A 152 -0.95 -36.25 -7.20
CA HIS A 152 0.04 -37.34 -7.29
C HIS A 152 0.16 -38.15 -6.00
N VAL A 153 0.05 -37.49 -4.85
CA VAL A 153 0.00 -38.17 -3.55
C VAL A 153 -1.23 -39.08 -3.47
N LYS A 154 -2.40 -38.61 -3.91
CA LYS A 154 -3.62 -39.41 -3.94
C LYS A 154 -3.49 -40.62 -4.87
N GLU A 155 -2.88 -40.44 -6.05
CA GLU A 155 -2.58 -41.54 -6.98
C GLU A 155 -1.67 -42.60 -6.35
N ALA A 156 -0.59 -42.17 -5.68
CA ALA A 156 0.34 -43.08 -5.00
C ALA A 156 -0.33 -43.84 -3.84
N VAL A 157 -1.16 -43.17 -3.04
CA VAL A 157 -1.93 -43.81 -1.95
C VAL A 157 -2.91 -44.85 -2.51
N HIS A 158 -3.64 -44.54 -3.59
CA HIS A 158 -4.53 -45.51 -4.24
C HIS A 158 -3.79 -46.73 -4.81
N ALA A 159 -2.54 -46.55 -5.23
CA ALA A 159 -1.66 -47.63 -5.67
C ALA A 159 -1.03 -48.42 -4.50
N ASN A 160 -1.41 -48.14 -3.25
CA ASN A 160 -0.80 -48.66 -2.02
C ASN A 160 0.71 -48.37 -1.91
N ASN A 161 1.19 -47.30 -2.56
CA ASN A 161 2.58 -46.90 -2.56
C ASN A 161 2.80 -45.71 -1.61
N VAL A 162 2.76 -45.98 -0.31
CA VAL A 162 2.92 -44.97 0.76
C VAL A 162 4.34 -44.37 0.77
N GLU A 163 5.35 -45.15 0.39
CA GLU A 163 6.73 -44.69 0.30
C GLU A 163 6.87 -43.57 -0.74
N GLU A 164 6.28 -43.77 -1.94
CA GLU A 164 6.28 -42.75 -2.98
C GLU A 164 5.50 -41.50 -2.57
N ALA A 165 4.32 -41.66 -1.95
CA ALA A 165 3.56 -40.53 -1.41
C ALA A 165 4.39 -39.69 -0.42
N THR A 166 5.11 -40.37 0.49
CA THR A 166 5.97 -39.72 1.49
C THR A 166 7.16 -39.03 0.83
N ARG A 167 7.77 -39.66 -0.18
CA ARG A 167 8.89 -39.09 -0.95
C ARG A 167 8.47 -37.82 -1.69
N LEU A 168 7.31 -37.83 -2.34
CA LEU A 168 6.74 -36.68 -3.05
C LEU A 168 6.51 -35.49 -2.09
N ILE A 169 5.88 -35.75 -0.93
CA ILE A 169 5.63 -34.72 0.08
C ILE A 169 6.94 -34.13 0.62
N SER A 170 7.91 -34.99 0.93
CA SER A 170 9.23 -34.55 1.41
C SER A 170 9.96 -33.69 0.38
N ALA A 171 9.96 -34.12 -0.89
CA ALA A 171 10.55 -33.35 -1.99
C ALA A 171 9.90 -31.96 -2.15
N THR A 172 8.57 -31.88 -2.14
CA THR A 172 7.85 -30.60 -2.22
C THR A 172 8.06 -29.72 -0.98
N ARG A 173 8.15 -30.32 0.21
CA ARG A 173 8.44 -29.60 1.46
C ARG A 173 9.79 -28.92 1.41
N HIS A 174 10.83 -29.63 0.95
CA HIS A 174 12.19 -29.11 0.92
C HIS A 174 12.51 -28.31 -0.35
N GLY A 175 11.73 -28.45 -1.42
CA GLY A 175 11.83 -27.70 -2.66
C GLY A 175 10.87 -26.51 -2.72
N GLU A 176 9.68 -26.72 -3.29
CA GLU A 176 8.72 -25.66 -3.59
C GLU A 176 8.22 -24.90 -2.35
N LEU A 177 7.96 -25.58 -1.23
CA LEU A 177 7.52 -24.90 0.00
C LEU A 177 8.64 -24.06 0.61
N SER A 178 9.88 -24.57 0.67
CA SER A 178 11.04 -23.78 1.11
C SER A 178 11.19 -22.51 0.28
N TYR A 179 11.12 -22.63 -1.05
CA TYR A 179 11.20 -21.48 -1.94
C TYR A 179 10.01 -20.51 -1.76
N MET A 180 8.80 -21.03 -1.56
CA MET A 180 7.62 -20.21 -1.26
C MET A 180 7.80 -19.39 0.03
N ILE A 181 8.40 -19.97 1.08
CA ILE A 181 8.71 -19.28 2.34
C ILE A 181 9.74 -18.17 2.12
N GLU A 182 10.78 -18.42 1.33
CA GLU A 182 11.76 -17.38 0.95
C GLU A 182 11.09 -16.23 0.18
N LEU A 183 10.14 -16.53 -0.70
CA LEU A 183 9.35 -15.52 -1.40
C LEU A 183 8.49 -14.69 -0.43
N PHE A 184 7.80 -15.31 0.53
CA PHE A 184 7.05 -14.57 1.56
C PHE A 184 7.95 -13.64 2.37
N ALA A 185 9.12 -14.13 2.80
CA ALA A 185 10.09 -13.31 3.52
C ALA A 185 10.61 -12.14 2.66
N GLY A 186 10.98 -12.41 1.41
CA GLY A 186 11.46 -11.38 0.49
C GLY A 186 10.38 -10.35 0.14
N PHE A 187 9.12 -10.76 0.01
CA PHE A 187 8.01 -9.85 -0.25
C PHE A 187 7.77 -8.92 0.94
N ARG A 188 7.75 -9.45 2.17
CA ARG A 188 7.64 -8.63 3.39
C ARG A 188 8.78 -7.61 3.50
N ALA A 189 10.01 -8.02 3.21
CA ALA A 189 11.16 -7.12 3.20
C ALA A 189 11.00 -6.01 2.15
N LEU A 190 10.58 -6.37 0.92
CA LEU A 190 10.33 -5.41 -0.16
C LEU A 190 9.29 -4.35 0.24
N ILE A 191 8.13 -4.76 0.74
CA ILE A 191 7.05 -3.82 1.08
C ILE A 191 7.39 -2.96 2.31
N THR A 192 8.15 -3.50 3.27
CA THR A 192 8.63 -2.73 4.42
C THR A 192 9.62 -1.63 3.99
N ASP A 193 10.46 -1.92 2.99
CA ASP A 193 11.40 -0.93 2.45
C ASP A 193 10.71 0.23 1.71
N LEU A 194 9.51 0.01 1.16
CA LEU A 194 8.73 1.08 0.54
C LEU A 194 8.32 2.16 1.55
N ILE A 195 7.96 1.78 2.78
CA ILE A 195 7.65 2.76 3.84
C ILE A 195 8.88 3.62 4.16
N ASN A 196 10.06 3.02 4.20
CA ASN A 196 11.29 3.74 4.54
C ASN A 196 11.69 4.78 3.49
N ASN A 197 11.16 4.65 2.26
CA ASN A 197 11.41 5.55 1.14
C ASN A 197 10.25 6.50 0.86
N GLU A 198 9.33 6.68 1.81
CA GLU A 198 8.21 7.63 1.72
C GLU A 198 8.71 9.06 1.45
N ILE A 199 7.95 9.82 0.67
CA ILE A 199 8.29 11.20 0.30
C ILE A 199 7.49 12.16 1.17
N SER A 200 8.14 13.23 1.61
CA SER A 200 7.50 14.36 2.26
C SER A 200 7.48 15.57 1.32
N LEU A 201 6.28 16.07 1.05
CA LEU A 201 6.05 17.31 0.32
C LEU A 201 6.04 18.47 1.31
N VAL A 202 7.04 19.35 1.23
CA VAL A 202 7.08 20.55 2.07
C VAL A 202 6.32 21.66 1.36
N ILE A 203 5.27 22.15 2.00
CA ILE A 203 4.43 23.21 1.48
C ILE A 203 4.42 24.44 2.41
N GLU A 204 4.13 25.60 1.83
CA GLU A 204 3.90 26.84 2.56
C GLU A 204 2.70 27.59 2.01
N ALA A 205 1.75 27.92 2.90
CA ALA A 205 0.69 28.87 2.63
C ALA A 205 0.46 29.74 3.88
N ASN A 206 0.02 30.98 3.66
CA ASN A 206 -0.26 31.94 4.74
C ASN A 206 0.91 32.12 5.73
N GLY A 207 2.15 32.02 5.25
CA GLY A 207 3.38 32.16 6.05
C GLY A 207 3.70 30.97 6.96
N LYS A 208 2.96 29.85 6.85
CA LYS A 208 3.20 28.63 7.64
C LYS A 208 3.73 27.52 6.77
N LYS A 209 4.74 26.82 7.28
CA LYS A 209 5.38 25.68 6.63
C LYS A 209 4.96 24.38 7.31
N VAL A 210 4.58 23.38 6.51
CA VAL A 210 4.34 22.01 6.98
C VAL A 210 4.94 21.04 5.97
N ALA A 211 5.22 19.83 6.42
CA ALA A 211 5.48 18.70 5.54
C ALA A 211 4.26 17.78 5.50
N LEU A 212 3.89 17.33 4.31
CA LEU A 212 2.86 16.32 4.09
C LEU A 212 3.53 15.02 3.68
N SER A 213 3.24 13.93 4.40
CA SER A 213 3.68 12.60 3.97
C SER A 213 2.73 12.05 2.90
N VAL A 214 3.30 11.54 1.81
CA VAL A 214 2.57 11.01 0.65
C VAL A 214 3.22 9.70 0.18
N ASP A 215 2.43 8.80 -0.42
CA ASP A 215 2.92 7.47 -0.78
C ASP A 215 4.01 7.53 -1.84
N SER A 216 3.80 8.34 -2.88
CA SER A 216 4.78 8.57 -3.94
C SER A 216 4.42 9.78 -4.80
N ILE A 217 5.43 10.40 -5.41
CA ILE A 217 5.25 11.45 -6.42
C ILE A 217 5.11 10.79 -7.78
N VAL A 218 4.10 11.22 -8.55
CA VAL A 218 3.80 10.70 -9.88
C VAL A 218 4.35 11.63 -10.96
N SER A 219 4.02 12.92 -10.91
CA SER A 219 4.43 13.90 -11.91
C SER A 219 4.34 15.32 -11.37
N VAL A 220 4.97 16.26 -12.09
CA VAL A 220 4.70 17.69 -11.95
C VAL A 220 4.25 18.19 -13.32
N GLU A 221 2.96 18.48 -13.49
CA GLU A 221 2.40 18.82 -14.79
C GLU A 221 1.25 19.81 -14.72
N LYS A 222 0.96 20.46 -15.85
CA LYS A 222 -0.27 21.24 -15.99
C LYS A 222 -1.42 20.31 -16.36
N LEU A 223 -2.53 20.43 -15.63
CA LEU A 223 -3.75 19.70 -15.92
C LEU A 223 -4.37 20.19 -17.24
N LYS A 224 -5.26 19.39 -17.83
CA LYS A 224 -5.94 19.74 -19.08
C LYS A 224 -6.75 21.04 -18.90
N GLU A 225 -6.60 21.96 -19.84
CA GLU A 225 -7.30 23.25 -19.81
C GLU A 225 -8.82 23.03 -19.80
N GLY A 226 -9.54 23.72 -18.91
CA GLY A 226 -10.98 23.52 -18.71
C GLY A 226 -11.40 22.16 -18.12
N SER A 227 -10.46 21.31 -17.69
CA SER A 227 -10.79 20.02 -17.05
C SER A 227 -10.99 20.09 -15.53
N ILE A 228 -10.63 21.22 -14.92
CA ILE A 228 -10.80 21.42 -13.49
C ILE A 228 -12.26 21.75 -13.23
N THR A 229 -12.96 20.84 -12.56
CA THR A 229 -14.35 21.00 -12.17
C THR A 229 -14.49 20.85 -10.66
N LYS A 230 -15.51 21.47 -10.08
CA LYS A 230 -15.86 21.20 -8.68
C LYS A 230 -16.28 19.75 -8.54
N MET A 231 -15.88 19.10 -7.45
CA MET A 231 -16.37 17.76 -7.15
C MET A 231 -17.91 17.78 -7.08
N PRO A 232 -18.60 16.76 -7.64
CA PRO A 232 -20.03 16.62 -7.43
C PRO A 232 -20.28 16.49 -5.92
N ASN A 233 -21.10 17.37 -5.35
CA ASN A 233 -21.52 17.26 -3.95
C ASN A 233 -22.31 15.97 -3.77
N ASN A 234 -21.65 14.88 -3.38
CA ASN A 234 -22.34 13.81 -2.68
C ASN A 234 -22.45 14.24 -1.22
N GLN A 235 -23.69 14.40 -0.77
CA GLN A 235 -24.06 14.69 0.60
C GLN A 235 -23.58 13.54 1.50
N GLU A 236 -22.29 13.56 1.90
CA GLU A 236 -21.68 12.80 3.00
C GLU A 236 -20.15 12.93 3.11
N SER A 237 -19.45 13.72 2.27
CA SER A 237 -18.03 14.01 2.55
C SER A 237 -17.90 15.24 3.47
N GLU A 238 -17.77 15.02 4.78
CA GLU A 238 -17.35 16.05 5.76
C GLU A 238 -15.94 16.61 5.47
N ASN A 239 -15.27 16.11 4.44
CA ASN A 239 -13.88 16.40 4.14
C ASN A 239 -13.75 17.65 3.24
N LYS A 240 -13.71 18.84 3.87
CA LYS A 240 -13.52 20.16 3.22
C LYS A 240 -12.22 20.32 2.42
N MET A 241 -11.32 19.33 2.46
CA MET A 241 -9.96 19.41 1.93
C MET A 241 -9.84 19.08 0.43
N ALA A 242 -10.87 18.47 -0.17
CA ALA A 242 -10.91 18.14 -1.60
C ALA A 242 -12.11 18.83 -2.27
N GLY A 243 -11.83 19.90 -3.02
CA GLY A 243 -12.87 20.75 -3.64
C GLY A 243 -13.04 20.55 -5.15
N MET A 244 -12.02 20.04 -5.82
CA MET A 244 -11.97 19.99 -7.29
C MET A 244 -11.40 18.67 -7.81
N ILE A 245 -11.78 18.31 -9.03
CA ILE A 245 -11.18 17.23 -9.82
C ILE A 245 -10.57 17.84 -11.07
N GLY A 246 -9.36 17.39 -11.43
CA GLY A 246 -8.76 17.68 -12.72
C GLY A 246 -8.46 16.41 -13.51
N THR A 247 -8.01 16.59 -14.75
CA THR A 247 -7.61 15.47 -15.62
C THR A 247 -6.17 15.66 -16.12
N MET A 248 -5.35 14.62 -15.95
CA MET A 248 -3.97 14.60 -16.48
C MET A 248 -3.98 14.60 -18.01
N LYS A 249 -3.10 15.38 -18.65
CA LYS A 249 -3.10 15.57 -20.11
C LYS A 249 -2.76 14.30 -20.88
N GLY A 250 -1.77 13.53 -20.42
CA GLY A 250 -1.26 12.37 -21.15
C GLY A 250 -2.05 11.07 -20.92
N THR A 251 -2.61 10.89 -19.73
CA THR A 251 -3.24 9.62 -19.32
C THR A 251 -4.76 9.68 -19.30
N GLY A 252 -5.35 10.88 -19.22
CA GLY A 252 -6.79 11.04 -19.01
C GLY A 252 -7.27 10.62 -17.61
N LYS A 253 -6.35 10.28 -16.69
CA LYS A 253 -6.70 9.92 -15.31
C LYS A 253 -7.20 11.13 -14.54
N PHE A 254 -8.17 10.90 -13.67
CA PHE A 254 -8.68 11.90 -12.74
C PHE A 254 -7.71 12.11 -11.59
N VAL A 255 -7.62 13.36 -11.12
CA VAL A 255 -6.82 13.77 -9.97
C VAL A 255 -7.69 14.58 -9.04
N ILE A 256 -7.71 14.22 -7.77
CA ILE A 256 -8.39 14.97 -6.71
C ILE A 256 -7.48 16.13 -6.29
N LEU A 257 -7.93 17.36 -6.49
CA LEU A 257 -7.14 18.55 -6.21
C LEU A 257 -7.43 19.04 -4.79
N LEU A 258 -6.38 19.07 -3.97
CA LEU A 258 -6.48 19.45 -2.57
C LEU A 258 -6.40 20.96 -2.40
N GLU A 259 -7.30 21.49 -1.58
CA GLU A 259 -7.30 22.90 -1.20
C GLU A 259 -6.24 23.13 -0.13
N THR A 260 -5.11 23.71 -0.54
CA THR A 260 -3.92 23.80 0.31
C THR A 260 -4.16 24.64 1.57
N ASN A 261 -5.02 25.65 1.52
CA ASN A 261 -5.37 26.45 2.70
C ASN A 261 -6.19 25.66 3.73
N GLU A 262 -7.09 24.77 3.29
CA GLU A 262 -7.92 23.92 4.16
C GLU A 262 -7.10 22.78 4.79
N LEU A 263 -6.11 22.26 4.05
CA LEU A 263 -5.13 21.31 4.60
C LEU A 263 -4.32 21.92 5.76
N LEU A 264 -4.12 23.24 5.73
CA LEU A 264 -3.30 24.01 6.67
C LEU A 264 -4.12 24.72 7.76
N ASP A 265 -5.41 24.40 7.91
CA ASP A 265 -6.31 25.17 8.77
C ASP A 265 -5.77 25.31 10.20
N ASN A 266 -5.79 26.57 10.66
CA ASN A 266 -4.69 27.18 11.41
C ASN A 266 -4.72 26.93 12.92
N GLU A 267 -5.90 26.69 13.50
CA GLU A 267 -6.09 26.45 14.94
C GLU A 267 -5.65 25.03 15.31
N VAL A 268 -6.04 24.04 14.50
CA VAL A 268 -5.86 22.63 14.85
C VAL A 268 -4.40 22.17 14.80
N VAL A 269 -3.57 22.70 13.89
CA VAL A 269 -2.17 22.24 13.71
C VAL A 269 -1.22 22.82 14.76
N LEU A 270 -1.46 24.04 15.25
CA LEU A 270 -0.58 24.68 16.23
C LEU A 270 -1.06 24.47 17.67
N GLU A 271 -2.36 24.50 17.95
CA GLU A 271 -2.88 24.19 19.30
C GLU A 271 -2.52 22.75 19.71
N SER A 272 -2.55 21.81 18.77
CA SER A 272 -2.20 20.41 19.01
C SER A 272 -0.76 20.14 19.43
N LEU A 273 0.17 21.06 19.17
CA LEU A 273 1.60 20.91 19.47
C LEU A 273 2.02 21.62 20.76
N VAL A 274 1.15 22.47 21.30
CA VAL A 274 1.45 23.38 22.42
C VAL A 274 0.57 23.09 23.65
N ALA A 275 -0.45 22.22 23.54
CA ALA A 275 -1.35 21.82 24.61
C ALA A 275 -0.87 20.61 25.43
#